data_AF-A0A1R0GYQ1-F1
#
_entry.id   AF-A0A1R0GYQ1-F1
#
_cell.length_a   1.000
_cell.length_b   1.000
_cell.length_c   1.000
_cell.angle_alpha   90.00
_cell.angle_beta   90.00
_cell.angle_gamma   90.00
#
_symmetry.space_group_name_H-M   'P 1'
#
loop_
_entity.id
_entity.type
_entity.pdbx_description
1 polymer ?
#
loop_
_entity_poly.entity_id
_entity_poly.type
_entity_poly.pdbx_seq_one_letter_code
_entity_poly.pdbx_strand_id
1 'polypeptide(L)' 'MVETEFSVVRFRGDVEKAKNVYRGIDPLTPQDIAELVLFATSRPTHVEISAMTVFPNGQASATLRKA' A
#
# COMPACT_ATOMS: atom_id res chain seq x y z
N MET A 1 0.42 -4.35 2.64
CA MET A 1 0.67 -3.56 3.85
C MET A 1 1.51 -2.43 3.35
N VAL A 2 1.20 -1.20 3.76
CA VAL A 2 1.93 -0.01 3.30
C VAL A 2 2.71 0.53 4.50
N GLU A 3 4.01 0.72 4.35
CA GLU A 3 4.85 1.30 5.39
C GLU A 3 4.75 2.83 5.33
N THR A 4 4.15 3.41 6.36
CA THR A 4 3.95 4.86 6.51
C THR A 4 4.00 5.23 7.99
N GLU A 5 3.95 6.53 8.29
CA GLU A 5 3.86 7.05 9.67
C GLU A 5 2.64 6.52 10.44
N PHE A 6 1.63 5.99 9.74
CA PHE A 6 0.43 5.41 10.35
C PHE A 6 0.74 4.41 11.46
N SER A 7 1.74 3.53 11.27
CA SER A 7 2.07 2.53 12.29
C SER A 7 2.68 3.16 13.54
N VAL A 8 3.44 4.25 13.41
CA VAL A 8 4.00 5.01 14.55
C VAL A 8 2.88 5.67 15.35
N VAL A 9 1.94 6.32 14.66
CA VAL A 9 0.76 6.93 15.30
C VAL A 9 -0.10 5.87 16.00
N ARG A 10 -0.36 4.75 15.31
CA ARG A 10 -1.13 3.61 15.85
C ARG A 10 -0.54 3.07 17.14
N PHE A 11 0.78 2.98 17.24
CA PHE A 11 1.47 2.52 18.45
C PHE A 11 1.91 3.67 19.37
N ARG A 12 1.28 4.85 19.27
CA ARG A 12 1.46 5.99 20.18
C ARG A 12 2.92 6.45 20.29
N GLY A 13 3.65 6.43 19.18
CA GLY A 13 5.06 6.82 19.11
C GLY A 13 6.05 5.68 19.37
N ASP A 14 5.59 4.45 19.62
CA ASP A 14 6.47 3.28 19.74
C ASP A 14 6.95 2.82 18.35
N VAL A 15 8.10 3.38 17.95
CA VAL A 15 8.74 3.16 16.65
C VAL A 15 9.19 1.71 16.47
N GLU A 16 9.66 1.05 17.53
CA GLU A 16 10.14 -0.33 17.43
C GLU A 16 8.97 -1.30 17.20
N LYS A 17 7.86 -1.07 17.90
CA LYS A 17 6.62 -1.82 17.64
C LYS A 17 6.06 -1.57 16.25
N ALA A 18 6.17 -0.34 15.74
CA ALA A 18 5.77 0.00 14.38
C ALA A 18 6.63 -0.74 13.32
N LYS A 19 7.95 -0.74 13.45
CA LYS A 19 8.86 -1.47 12.54
C LYS A 19 8.58 -2.97 12.53
N ASN A 20 8.25 -3.54 13.68
CA ASN A 20 8.00 -4.98 13.81
C ASN A 20 6.79 -5.46 12.98
N VAL A 21 5.85 -4.58 12.63
CA VAL A 21 4.72 -4.92 11.75
C VAL A 21 5.17 -5.30 10.35
N TYR A 22 6.28 -4.74 9.87
CA TYR A 22 6.79 -4.94 8.51
C TYR A 22 8.01 -5.89 8.48
N ARG A 23 8.39 -6.46 9.62
CA ARG A 23 9.55 -7.34 9.71
C ARG A 23 9.36 -8.60 8.85
N GLY A 24 10.31 -8.85 7.95
CA GLY A 24 10.33 -10.05 7.12
C GLY A 24 9.36 -10.04 5.94
N ILE A 25 8.76 -8.87 5.63
CA ILE A 25 7.96 -8.66 4.42
C ILE A 25 8.54 -7.50 3.62
N ASP A 26 8.20 -7.45 2.34
CA ASP A 26 8.44 -6.32 1.45
C ASP A 26 7.13 -5.54 1.29
N PRO A 27 6.88 -4.50 2.10
CA PRO A 27 5.63 -3.75 2.06
C PRO A 27 5.61 -2.78 0.87
N LEU A 28 4.42 -2.27 0.56
CA LEU A 28 4.32 -1.09 -0.30
C LEU A 28 4.90 0.12 0.42
N THR A 29 5.52 1.01 -0.34
CA THR A 29 6.09 2.27 0.11
C THR A 29 5.20 3.44 -0.29
N PRO A 30 5.39 4.64 0.28
CA PRO A 30 4.72 5.85 -0.18
C PRO A 30 4.98 6.15 -1.65
N GLN A 31 6.18 5.83 -2.15
CA GLN A 31 6.59 6.03 -3.54
C GLN A 31 5.76 5.16 -4.49
N ASP A 32 5.53 3.89 -4.15
CA ASP A 32 4.70 2.98 -4.97
C ASP A 32 3.29 3.55 -5.17
N ILE A 33 2.70 4.11 -4.11
CA ILE A 33 1.36 4.71 -4.19
C ILE A 33 1.38 6.02 -5.00
N ALA A 34 2.41 6.84 -4.84
CA ALA A 34 2.56 8.08 -5.60
C ALA A 34 2.65 7.83 -7.11
N GLU A 35 3.40 6.80 -7.52
CA GLU A 35 3.50 6.41 -8.94
C GLU A 35 2.17 5.94 -9.50
N LEU A 36 1.38 5.18 -8.72
CA LEU A 36 0.05 4.73 -9.12
C LEU A 36 -0.96 5.88 -9.25
N VAL A 37 -0.87 6.88 -8.39
CA VAL A 37 -1.66 8.12 -8.53
C VAL A 37 -1.28 8.84 -9.82
N LEU A 38 0.02 9.03 -10.07
CA LEU A 38 0.49 9.66 -11.31
C LEU A 38 0.04 8.87 -12.55
N PHE A 39 0.09 7.55 -12.49
CA PHE A 39 -0.42 6.68 -13.53
C PHE A 39 -1.91 6.93 -13.78
N ALA A 40 -2.73 6.98 -12.73
CA ALA A 40 -4.16 7.20 -12.83
C ALA A 40 -4.49 8.58 -13.42
N THR A 41 -3.78 9.63 -13.01
CA THR A 41 -4.02 11.00 -13.50
C THR A 41 -3.48 11.25 -14.91
N SER A 42 -2.55 10.42 -15.39
CA SER A 42 -1.94 10.56 -16.72
C SER A 42 -2.72 9.86 -17.84
N ARG A 43 -3.88 9.27 -17.54
CA ARG A 43 -4.69 8.58 -18.56
C ARG A 43 -5.30 9.58 -19.55
N PRO A 44 -5.51 9.19 -20.83
CA PRO A 44 -6.25 10.01 -21.79
C PRO A 44 -7.64 10.40 -21.26
N THR A 45 -8.20 11.53 -21.73
CA THR A 45 -9.45 12.11 -21.21
C THR A 45 -10.68 11.21 -21.29
N HIS A 46 -10.67 10.17 -22.13
CA HIS A 46 -11.75 9.19 -22.27
C HIS A 46 -11.55 7.93 -21.43
N VAL A 47 -10.51 7.88 -20.59
CA VAL A 47 -10.17 6.73 -19.74
C VAL A 47 -10.28 7.12 -18.28
N GLU A 48 -11.10 6.38 -17.55
CA GLU A 48 -11.30 6.56 -16.12
C GLU A 48 -10.86 5.29 -15.36
N ILE A 49 -10.08 5.48 -14.29
CA ILE A 49 -9.80 4.42 -13.31
C ILE A 49 -10.71 4.66 -12.10
N SER A 50 -11.83 3.96 -12.04
CA SER A 50 -12.83 4.14 -10.98
C SER A 50 -12.42 3.51 -9.65
N ALA A 51 -11.66 2.41 -9.68
CA ALA A 51 -11.14 1.75 -8.49
C ALA A 51 -9.81 1.02 -8.79
N MET A 52 -8.88 1.08 -7.84
CA MET A 52 -7.61 0.36 -7.89
C MET A 52 -7.36 -0.30 -6.53
N THR A 53 -7.20 -1.63 -6.53
CA THR A 53 -6.81 -2.38 -5.33
C THR A 53 -5.38 -2.84 -5.49
N VAL A 54 -4.52 -2.51 -4.52
CA VAL A 54 -3.06 -2.70 -4.61
C VAL A 54 -2.58 -3.48 -3.40
N PHE A 55 -1.78 -4.52 -3.64
CA PHE A 55 -1.17 -5.35 -2.60
C PHE A 55 0.33 -5.53 -2.89
N PRO A 56 1.19 -5.60 -1.86
CA PRO A 56 2.53 -6.14 -2.03
C PRO A 56 2.43 -7.64 -2.36
N ASN A 57 3.43 -8.18 -3.05
CA ASN A 57 3.42 -9.55 -3.57
C ASN A 57 3.17 -10.61 -2.48
N GLY A 58 3.68 -10.39 -1.26
CA GLY A 58 3.50 -11.28 -0.11
C GLY A 58 2.16 -11.16 0.63
N GLN A 59 1.24 -10.31 0.18
CA GLN A 59 -0.07 -10.16 0.82
C GLN A 59 -1.18 -10.73 -0.05
N ALA A 60 -1.91 -11.71 0.50
CA ALA A 60 -3.17 -12.17 -0.05
C ALA A 60 -4.34 -11.30 0.43
N SER A 61 -5.37 -11.20 -0.39
CA SER A 61 -6.65 -10.66 0.05
C SER A 61 -7.40 -11.72 0.86
N ALA A 62 -8.12 -11.30 1.90
CA ALA A 62 -9.02 -12.18 2.64
C ALA A 62 -10.27 -12.57 1.82
N THR A 63 -10.58 -11.82 0.76
CA THR A 63 -11.80 -11.98 -0.06
C THR A 63 -11.53 -12.25 -1.54
N LEU A 64 -10.34 -11.91 -2.05
CA LEU A 64 -9.91 -12.29 -3.40
C LEU A 64 -8.99 -13.51 -3.33
N ARG A 65 -9.48 -14.65 -3.81
CA ARG A 65 -8.67 -15.84 -4.06
C ARG A 65 -7.98 -15.69 -5.42
N LYS A 66 -6.67 -15.90 -5.51
CA LYS A 66 -6.03 -16.15 -6.82
C LYS A 66 -6.68 -17.43 -7.37
N ALA A 67 -7.25 -17.34 -8.58
CA ALA A 67 -7.72 -18.50 -9.33
C ALA A 67 -6.54 -19.42 -9.67
#